data_AF-A0A6J2YNR9-F1
#
_entry.id   AF-A0A6J2YNR9-F1
#
_cell.length_a   1.000
_cell.length_b   1.000
_cell.length_c   1.000
_cell.angle_alpha   90.00
_cell.angle_beta   90.00
_cell.angle_gamma   90.00
#
_symmetry.space_group_name_H-M   'P 1'
#
loop_
_entity.id
_entity.type
_entity.pdbx_description
1 polymer ?
#
loop_
_entity_poly.entity_id
_entity_poly.type
_entity_poly.pdbx_seq_one_letter_code
_entity_poly.pdbx_strand_id
1 'polypeptide(L)'
;MNSVSQGVQGDPNEQCINDVFDDILFSEERVITESYTRGYSLGSAEDTIEGYHLGYHKGAEVGSELGYYEAFCEHYLKESTDGNISKKAVKNLEALQKSLNEFPHSNSDTIDLFALIEKIRGLYKKICIQLKIKSDFKKEGLQF
;
A
#
# COMPACT_ATOMS: atom_id res chain seq x y z
N MET A 1 78.39 12.49 -9.66
CA MET A 1 78.36 11.45 -10.71
C MET A 1 77.19 10.53 -10.35
N ASN A 2 75.98 10.94 -10.76
CA ASN A 2 75.20 10.37 -11.88
C ASN A 2 74.78 8.92 -11.58
N SER A 3 73.51 8.54 -11.55
CA SER A 3 72.42 8.99 -12.41
C SER A 3 71.06 8.77 -11.77
N VAL A 4 70.22 9.79 -11.91
CA VAL A 4 68.78 9.81 -11.65
C VAL A 4 68.09 8.76 -12.52
N SER A 5 67.46 7.76 -11.90
CA SER A 5 66.48 6.92 -12.58
C SER A 5 65.23 7.76 -12.79
N GLN A 6 65.17 8.45 -13.93
CA GLN A 6 63.96 9.15 -14.37
C GLN A 6 62.88 8.10 -14.60
N GLY A 7 61.81 8.17 -13.79
CA GLY A 7 60.57 7.46 -14.07
C GLY A 7 60.03 7.94 -15.40
N VAL A 8 59.84 7.02 -16.33
CA VAL A 8 59.09 7.28 -17.56
C VAL A 8 57.63 7.46 -17.13
N GLN A 9 57.21 8.71 -17.06
CA GLN A 9 55.81 9.07 -16.87
C GLN A 9 55.13 8.90 -18.23
N GLY A 10 54.54 7.71 -18.44
CA GLY A 10 53.78 7.37 -19.65
C GLY A 10 52.56 8.27 -19.84
N ASP A 11 52.16 8.45 -21.10
CA ASP A 11 51.05 9.31 -21.50
C ASP A 11 49.76 8.88 -20.78
N PRO A 12 49.02 9.80 -20.11
CA PRO A 12 47.79 9.46 -19.39
C PRO A 12 46.66 8.91 -20.27
N ASN A 13 46.82 8.90 -21.60
CA ASN A 13 45.89 8.28 -22.55
C ASN A 13 46.44 7.03 -23.26
N GLU A 14 47.63 6.55 -22.91
CA GLU A 14 48.14 5.30 -23.47
C GLU A 14 47.53 4.12 -22.70
N GLN A 15 46.46 3.54 -23.25
CA GLN A 15 45.91 2.29 -22.71
C GLN A 15 46.99 1.21 -22.81
N CYS A 16 47.35 0.62 -21.67
CA CYS A 16 48.33 -0.44 -21.66
C CYS A 16 47.74 -1.62 -22.46
N ILE A 17 48.55 -2.30 -23.27
CA ILE A 17 48.04 -3.42 -24.10
C ILE A 17 47.35 -4.49 -23.25
N ASN A 18 47.75 -4.64 -21.99
CA ASN A 18 47.12 -5.52 -21.02
C ASN A 18 45.68 -5.09 -20.69
N ASP A 19 45.41 -3.78 -20.58
CA ASP A 19 44.07 -3.25 -20.31
C ASP A 19 43.10 -3.60 -21.45
N VAL A 20 43.58 -3.54 -22.71
CA VAL A 20 42.79 -3.92 -23.89
C VAL A 20 42.48 -5.42 -23.91
N PHE A 21 43.44 -6.26 -23.52
CA PHE A 21 43.22 -7.70 -23.42
C PHE A 21 42.29 -8.07 -22.27
N ASP A 22 42.42 -7.41 -21.12
CA ASP A 22 41.53 -7.57 -19.98
C ASP A 22 40.11 -7.12 -20.33
N ASP A 23 39.96 -6.02 -21.08
CA ASP A 23 38.65 -5.53 -21.53
C ASP A 23 37.91 -6.51 -22.45
N ILE A 24 38.64 -7.25 -23.28
CA ILE A 24 38.09 -8.30 -24.14
C ILE A 24 37.77 -9.55 -23.30
N LEU A 25 38.72 -9.97 -22.47
CA LEU A 25 38.62 -11.19 -21.66
C LEU A 25 37.43 -11.13 -20.69
N PHE A 26 37.21 -9.97 -20.06
CA PHE A 26 36.14 -9.76 -19.08
C PHE A 26 34.90 -9.04 -19.65
N SER A 27 34.81 -8.95 -20.98
CA SER A 27 33.69 -8.24 -21.64
C SER A 27 32.33 -8.86 -21.31
N GLU A 28 32.25 -10.19 -21.25
CA GLU A 28 31.03 -10.91 -20.93
C GLU A 28 30.62 -10.69 -19.47
N GLU A 29 31.53 -10.89 -18.51
CA GLU A 29 31.24 -10.68 -17.09
C GLU A 29 30.82 -9.24 -16.79
N ARG A 30 31.44 -8.27 -17.47
CA ARG A 30 31.06 -6.86 -17.35
C ARG A 30 29.64 -6.62 -17.86
N VAL A 31 29.29 -7.10 -19.05
CA VAL A 31 27.93 -6.96 -19.59
C VAL A 31 26.91 -7.65 -18.71
N ILE A 32 27.19 -8.84 -18.18
CA ILE A 32 26.30 -9.55 -17.25
C ILE A 32 26.08 -8.73 -15.99
N THR A 33 27.15 -8.25 -15.37
CA THR A 33 27.09 -7.47 -14.13
C THR A 33 26.34 -6.16 -14.34
N GLU A 34 26.69 -5.41 -15.38
CA GLU A 34 26.04 -4.15 -15.74
C GLU A 34 24.55 -4.35 -16.05
N SER A 35 24.20 -5.39 -16.82
CA SER A 35 22.82 -5.69 -17.18
C SER A 35 22.00 -6.12 -15.96
N TYR A 36 22.59 -6.92 -15.05
CA TYR A 36 21.95 -7.29 -13.79
C TYR A 36 21.71 -6.08 -12.90
N THR A 37 22.75 -5.28 -12.64
CA THR A 37 22.66 -4.07 -11.80
C THR A 37 21.65 -3.09 -12.39
N ARG A 38 21.71 -2.87 -13.71
CA ARG A 38 20.76 -2.00 -14.40
C ARG A 38 19.34 -2.55 -14.30
N GLY A 39 19.11 -3.82 -14.61
CA GLY A 39 17.80 -4.46 -14.53
C GLY A 39 17.21 -4.42 -13.14
N TYR A 40 18.02 -4.73 -12.11
CA TYR A 40 17.61 -4.64 -10.71
C TYR A 40 17.28 -3.20 -10.30
N SER A 41 18.13 -2.23 -10.67
CA SER A 41 17.90 -0.82 -10.35
C SER A 41 16.64 -0.25 -11.01
N LEU A 42 16.38 -0.63 -12.27
CA LEU A 42 15.18 -0.21 -12.99
C LEU A 42 13.94 -0.86 -12.40
N GLY A 43 13.95 -2.18 -12.18
CA GLY A 43 12.83 -2.89 -11.55
C GLY A 43 12.51 -2.37 -10.15
N SER A 44 13.54 -2.21 -9.31
CA SER A 44 13.37 -1.68 -7.95
C SER A 44 12.87 -0.23 -7.93
N ALA A 45 13.16 0.58 -8.96
CA ALA A 45 12.67 1.95 -9.06
C ALA A 45 11.23 2.03 -9.58
N GLU A 46 10.81 1.09 -10.43
CA GLU A 46 9.47 1.05 -11.02
C GLU A 46 8.41 0.50 -10.04
N ASP A 47 8.84 -0.27 -9.02
CA ASP A 47 7.96 -1.02 -8.12
C ASP A 47 7.24 -0.21 -7.01
N THR A 48 7.54 1.08 -6.82
CA THR A 48 7.03 1.79 -5.62
C THR A 48 5.80 2.65 -5.88
N ILE A 49 5.69 3.24 -7.07
CA ILE A 49 4.68 4.27 -7.35
C ILE A 49 3.29 3.63 -7.52
N GLU A 50 3.19 2.57 -8.32
CA GLU A 50 1.93 1.90 -8.60
C GLU A 50 1.33 1.26 -7.33
N GLY A 51 2.17 0.58 -6.53
CA GLY A 51 1.76 -0.01 -5.26
C GLY A 51 1.27 1.04 -4.26
N TYR A 52 1.96 2.18 -4.16
CA TYR A 52 1.53 3.29 -3.32
C TYR A 52 0.17 3.85 -3.77
N HIS A 53 0.00 4.13 -5.07
CA HIS A 53 -1.27 4.63 -5.59
C HIS A 53 -2.40 3.65 -5.32
N LEU A 54 -2.21 2.38 -5.68
CA LEU A 54 -3.22 1.34 -5.46
C LEU A 54 -3.62 1.25 -3.98
N GLY A 55 -2.64 1.23 -3.08
CA GLY A 55 -2.87 1.23 -1.63
C GLY A 55 -3.62 2.47 -1.16
N TYR A 56 -3.24 3.66 -1.64
CA TYR A 56 -3.89 4.93 -1.32
C TYR A 56 -5.35 4.95 -1.77
N HIS A 57 -5.63 4.63 -3.03
CA HIS A 57 -6.99 4.59 -3.57
C HIS A 57 -7.85 3.57 -2.83
N LYS A 58 -7.32 2.36 -2.59
CA LYS A 58 -8.08 1.32 -1.91
C LYS A 58 -8.33 1.64 -0.44
N GLY A 59 -7.34 2.22 0.24
CA GLY A 59 -7.47 2.71 1.60
C GLY A 59 -8.51 3.82 1.70
N ALA A 60 -8.53 4.76 0.76
CA ALA A 60 -9.54 5.83 0.71
C ALA A 60 -10.96 5.27 0.49
N GLU A 61 -11.13 4.29 -0.41
CA GLU A 61 -12.42 3.62 -0.65
C GLU A 61 -12.95 2.97 0.64
N VAL A 62 -12.10 2.21 1.34
CA VAL A 62 -12.48 1.54 2.59
C VAL A 62 -12.72 2.56 3.71
N GLY A 63 -11.87 3.59 3.83
CA GLY A 63 -12.03 4.63 4.84
C GLY A 63 -13.34 5.39 4.70
N SER A 64 -13.71 5.75 3.46
CA SER A 64 -15.01 6.37 3.18
C SER A 64 -16.18 5.48 3.56
N GLU A 65 -16.06 4.17 3.34
CA GLU A 65 -17.08 3.20 3.72
C GLU A 65 -17.24 3.08 5.24
N LEU A 66 -16.13 2.98 5.97
CA LEU A 66 -16.14 2.90 7.43
C LEU A 66 -16.71 4.19 8.06
N GLY A 67 -16.30 5.36 7.58
CA GLY A 67 -16.82 6.64 8.06
C GLY A 67 -18.32 6.81 7.80
N TYR A 68 -18.81 6.33 6.66
CA TYR A 68 -20.25 6.31 6.39
C TYR A 68 -21.01 5.42 7.38
N TYR A 69 -20.49 4.23 7.69
CA TYR A 69 -21.09 3.33 8.69
C TYR A 69 -21.07 3.91 10.10
N GLU A 70 -20.01 4.63 10.47
CA GLU A 70 -19.92 5.33 11.74
C GLU A 70 -21.01 6.41 11.87
N ALA A 71 -21.13 7.30 10.88
CA ALA A 71 -22.15 8.33 10.87
C ALA A 71 -23.58 7.74 10.89
N PHE A 72 -23.80 6.66 10.14
CA PHE A 72 -25.06 5.91 10.16
C PHE A 72 -25.36 5.36 11.56
N CYS A 73 -24.37 4.73 12.20
CA CYS A 73 -24.50 4.22 13.56
C CYS A 73 -24.88 5.32 14.55
N GLU A 74 -24.17 6.45 14.53
CA GLU A 74 -24.44 7.56 15.43
C GLU A 74 -25.84 8.16 15.26
N HIS A 75 -26.28 8.32 14.00
CA HIS A 75 -27.61 8.86 13.71
C HIS A 75 -28.72 7.97 14.30
N TYR A 76 -28.69 6.67 14.01
CA TYR A 76 -29.72 5.75 14.50
C TYR A 76 -29.61 5.44 15.99
N LEU A 77 -28.42 5.51 16.59
CA LEU A 77 -28.29 5.43 18.05
C LEU A 77 -28.95 6.63 18.74
N LYS A 78 -28.83 7.84 18.18
CA LYS A 78 -29.55 9.03 18.68
C LYS A 78 -31.05 8.91 18.50
N GLU A 79 -31.55 8.38 17.37
CA GLU A 79 -33.00 8.15 17.20
C GLU A 79 -33.54 7.01 18.09
N SER A 80 -32.67 6.09 18.53
CA SER A 80 -33.10 4.96 19.37
C SER A 80 -33.57 5.37 20.77
N THR A 81 -33.12 6.54 21.27
CA THR A 81 -33.61 7.10 22.54
C THR A 81 -35.05 7.59 22.45
N ASP A 82 -35.55 7.84 21.23
CA ASP A 82 -36.94 8.26 20.99
C ASP A 82 -37.92 7.08 20.88
N GLY A 83 -37.44 5.84 21.09
CA GLY A 83 -38.29 4.64 21.16
C GLY A 83 -38.77 4.09 19.81
N ASN A 84 -38.33 4.68 18.70
CA ASN A 84 -38.78 4.35 17.35
C ASN A 84 -38.06 3.11 16.74
N ILE A 85 -37.02 2.60 17.41
CA ILE A 85 -36.16 1.53 16.91
C ILE A 85 -36.29 0.27 17.79
N SER A 86 -36.37 -0.90 17.15
CA SER A 86 -36.42 -2.19 17.86
C SER A 86 -35.18 -2.43 18.72
N LYS A 87 -35.36 -2.96 19.94
CA LYS A 87 -34.26 -3.38 20.84
C LYS A 87 -33.22 -4.29 20.17
N LYS A 88 -33.64 -5.09 19.18
CA LYS A 88 -32.74 -5.97 18.41
C LYS A 88 -31.86 -5.19 17.43
N ALA A 89 -32.36 -4.09 16.87
CA ALA A 89 -31.59 -3.22 15.99
C ALA A 89 -30.58 -2.39 16.78
N VAL A 90 -30.96 -1.88 17.96
CA VAL A 90 -30.05 -1.18 18.89
C VAL A 90 -28.84 -2.05 19.25
N LYS A 91 -29.06 -3.32 19.63
CA LYS A 91 -27.95 -4.25 19.91
C LYS A 91 -27.00 -4.48 18.73
N ASN A 92 -27.53 -4.53 17.51
CA ASN A 92 -26.67 -4.67 16.33
C ASN A 92 -25.93 -3.36 16.02
N LEU A 93 -26.55 -2.19 16.25
CA LEU A 93 -25.90 -0.88 16.11
C LEU A 93 -24.75 -0.72 17.10
N GLU A 94 -24.92 -1.13 18.36
CA GLU A 94 -23.85 -1.16 19.37
C GLU A 94 -22.72 -2.12 18.96
N ALA A 95 -23.05 -3.28 18.40
CA ALA A 95 -22.05 -4.23 17.90
C ALA A 95 -21.28 -3.70 16.69
N LEU A 96 -21.94 -2.94 15.81
CA LEU A 96 -21.32 -2.26 14.68
C LEU A 96 -20.39 -1.15 15.18
N GLN A 97 -20.83 -0.29 16.09
CA GLN A 97 -20.01 0.76 16.70
C GLN A 97 -18.77 0.17 17.38
N LYS A 98 -18.93 -0.92 18.14
CA LYS A 98 -17.80 -1.63 18.75
C LYS A 98 -16.81 -2.14 17.70
N SER A 99 -17.31 -2.75 16.63
CA SER A 99 -16.45 -3.28 15.56
C SER A 99 -15.71 -2.18 14.79
N LEU A 100 -16.31 -0.99 14.67
CA LEU A 100 -15.69 0.19 14.08
C LEU A 100 -14.59 0.77 14.99
N ASN A 101 -14.85 0.86 16.30
CA ASN A 101 -13.87 1.34 17.29
C ASN A 101 -12.68 0.39 17.49
N GLU A 102 -12.90 -0.92 17.34
CA GLU A 102 -11.85 -1.94 17.40
C GLU A 102 -11.10 -2.10 16.07
N PHE A 103 -11.50 -1.37 15.01
CA PHE A 103 -10.84 -1.45 13.72
C PHE A 103 -9.41 -0.88 13.83
N PRO A 104 -8.38 -1.63 13.38
CA PRO A 104 -6.99 -1.22 13.59
C PRO A 104 -6.64 0.04 12.80
N HIS A 105 -5.95 0.97 13.46
CA HIS A 105 -5.45 2.21 12.84
C HIS A 105 -4.12 2.02 12.10
N SER A 106 -3.40 0.93 12.38
CA SER A 106 -2.13 0.59 11.72
C SER A 106 -2.23 -0.77 11.05
N ASN A 107 -1.71 -0.88 9.83
CA ASN A 107 -1.58 -2.16 9.15
C ASN A 107 -0.62 -3.08 9.92
N SER A 108 -1.02 -4.32 10.14
CA SER A 108 -0.21 -5.36 10.78
C SER A 108 -0.44 -6.67 10.03
N ASP A 109 0.64 -7.36 9.65
CA ASP A 109 0.58 -8.60 8.86
C ASP A 109 -0.12 -9.75 9.60
N THR A 110 -0.31 -9.61 10.91
CA THR A 110 -1.03 -10.57 11.76
C THR A 110 -2.55 -10.41 11.73
N ILE A 111 -3.06 -9.30 11.18
CA ILE A 111 -4.48 -8.95 11.21
C ILE A 111 -5.06 -9.04 9.80
N ASP A 112 -6.09 -9.86 9.65
CA ASP A 112 -6.88 -9.90 8.41
C ASP A 112 -7.88 -8.73 8.36
N LEU A 113 -7.43 -7.62 7.77
CA LEU A 113 -8.26 -6.43 7.57
C LEU A 113 -9.50 -6.73 6.71
N PHE A 114 -9.37 -7.59 5.69
CA PHE A 114 -10.48 -7.88 4.78
C PHE A 114 -11.59 -8.64 5.50
N ALA A 115 -11.24 -9.60 6.35
CA ALA A 115 -12.22 -10.31 7.19
C ALA A 115 -12.95 -9.37 8.14
N LEU A 116 -12.25 -8.40 8.75
CA LEU A 116 -12.87 -7.39 9.61
C LEU A 116 -13.83 -6.48 8.83
N ILE A 117 -13.42 -6.01 7.65
CA ILE A 117 -14.27 -5.19 6.77
C ILE A 117 -15.53 -5.96 6.36
N GLU A 118 -15.41 -7.23 5.96
CA GLU A 118 -16.56 -8.06 5.59
C GLU A 118 -17.52 -8.28 6.77
N LYS A 119 -16.98 -8.47 7.98
CA LYS A 119 -17.79 -8.53 9.20
C LYS A 119 -18.57 -7.23 9.43
N ILE A 120 -17.93 -6.07 9.28
CA ILE A 120 -18.56 -4.74 9.41
C ILE A 120 -19.66 -4.55 8.35
N ARG A 121 -19.37 -4.87 7.08
CA ARG A 121 -20.35 -4.83 5.97
C ARG A 121 -21.56 -5.72 6.25
N GLY A 122 -21.33 -6.92 6.77
CA GLY A 122 -22.38 -7.87 7.13
C GLY A 122 -23.29 -7.32 8.24
N LEU A 123 -22.71 -6.71 9.27
CA LEU A 123 -23.45 -6.06 10.35
C LEU A 123 -24.28 -4.88 9.82
N TYR A 124 -23.70 -4.01 8.99
CA TYR A 124 -24.42 -2.90 8.36
C TYR A 124 -25.63 -3.38 7.56
N LYS A 125 -25.45 -4.34 6.63
CA LYS A 125 -26.55 -4.90 5.83
C LYS A 125 -27.66 -5.47 6.70
N LYS A 126 -27.29 -6.18 7.78
CA LYS A 126 -28.25 -6.72 8.75
C LYS A 126 -29.08 -5.63 9.42
N ILE A 127 -28.46 -4.50 9.77
CA ILE A 127 -29.15 -3.36 10.37
C ILE A 127 -30.09 -2.68 9.35
N CYS A 128 -29.65 -2.49 8.11
CA CYS A 128 -30.51 -1.94 7.04
C CYS A 128 -31.81 -2.74 6.87
N ILE A 129 -31.71 -4.08 6.87
CA ILE A 129 -32.89 -4.96 6.80
C ILE A 129 -33.82 -4.74 8.00
N GLN A 130 -33.26 -4.58 9.19
CA GLN A 130 -34.05 -4.37 10.42
C GLN A 130 -34.74 -3.01 10.47
N LEU A 131 -34.09 -1.98 9.94
CA LEU A 131 -34.64 -0.62 9.85
C LEU A 131 -35.51 -0.43 8.60
N LYS A 132 -35.61 -1.44 7.72
CA LYS A 132 -36.33 -1.40 6.43
C LYS A 132 -35.83 -0.30 5.50
N ILE A 133 -34.53 -0.03 5.52
CA ILE A 133 -33.86 0.97 4.68
C ILE A 133 -33.08 0.25 3.58
N LYS A 134 -33.01 0.86 2.39
CA LYS A 134 -32.15 0.35 1.31
C LYS A 134 -30.68 0.56 1.69
N SER A 135 -29.88 -0.50 1.63
CA SER A 135 -28.43 -0.41 1.83
C SER A 135 -27.77 0.19 0.57
N ASP A 136 -27.91 1.50 0.39
CA ASP A 136 -27.43 2.21 -0.81
C ASP A 136 -26.11 2.94 -0.53
N PHE A 137 -25.13 2.23 0.06
CA PHE A 137 -23.78 2.76 0.10
C PHE A 137 -23.23 2.74 -1.32
N LYS A 138 -23.37 3.86 -2.02
CA LYS A 138 -22.71 4.06 -3.29
C LYS A 138 -21.23 4.28 -3.02
N LYS A 139 -20.43 3.37 -3.53
CA LYS A 139 -19.02 3.60 -3.79
C LYS A 139 -18.93 4.63 -4.91
N GLU A 140 -19.31 5.88 -4.65
CA GLU A 140 -18.98 6.94 -5.60
C GLU A 140 -17.47 7.00 -5.65
N GLY A 141 -16.94 6.64 -6.82
CA GLY A 141 -15.51 6.58 -7.06
C GLY A 141 -14.93 7.95 -6.76
N LEU A 142 -14.11 8.01 -5.71
CA LEU A 142 -13.10 9.04 -5.58
C LEU A 142 -12.19 8.90 -6.80
N GLN A 143 -12.55 9.57 -7.89
CA GLN A 143 -11.71 9.73 -9.06
C GLN A 143 -10.61 10.70 -8.65
N PHE A 144 -9.49 10.17 -8.18
CA PHE A 144 -8.22 10.90 -8.12
C PHE A 144 -7.42 10.60 -9.39
#